data_AF-A0AA88IUK2-F1
#
_entry.id   AF-A0AA88IUK2-F1
#
_cell.length_a   1.000
_cell.length_b   1.000
_cell.length_c   1.000
_cell.angle_alpha   90.00
_cell.angle_beta   90.00
_cell.angle_gamma   90.00
#
_symmetry.space_group_name_H-M   'P 1'
#
loop_
_entity.id
_entity.type
_entity.pdbx_description
1 polymer ?
#
loop_
_entity_poly.entity_id
_entity_poly.type
_entity_poly.pdbx_seq_one_letter_code
_entity_poly.pdbx_strand_id
1 'polypeptide(L)'
;MVSLMGDSTTSMLRTWESRIKSGDADIKVDDDLRSLSSNIISRACFGSHYLQGEQIFSKLGTLQKLMSKKIIGIPFLRFIPTNKNVDIWRLEKEIHAMILKVVKQCTEVSEEKDLLQMILDASWILMLLAAYPTWQTRVREDVQEICKGGNPDAEMLRRMKDIQLKHILVPKGKHIQIPISILHQDTDLRGPDAHQFSPGRFDGRFENSVLGACKLPQAFIPFGTGTRICVGQHFAMIELKVIIS
;
A
#
# COMPACT_ATOMS: atom_id res chain seq x y z
N MET A 1 -2.74 -15.80 11.80
CA MET A 1 -2.52 -14.37 11.46
C MET A 1 -2.71 -13.46 12.67
N VAL A 2 -3.87 -13.44 13.34
CA VAL A 2 -4.08 -12.62 14.56
C VAL A 2 -3.11 -12.99 15.69
N SER A 3 -2.88 -14.29 15.91
CA SER A 3 -1.86 -14.78 16.86
C SER A 3 -0.48 -14.22 16.55
N LEU A 4 -0.05 -14.32 15.28
CA LEU A 4 1.22 -13.77 14.81
C LEU A 4 1.35 -12.26 15.06
N MET A 5 0.29 -11.49 14.79
CA MET A 5 0.26 -10.05 15.09
C MET A 5 0.41 -9.80 16.60
N GLY A 6 -0.29 -10.56 17.43
CA GLY A 6 -0.19 -10.48 18.89
C GLY A 6 1.21 -10.83 19.40
N ASP A 7 1.82 -11.89 18.87
CA ASP A 7 3.17 -12.33 19.24
C ASP A 7 4.23 -11.27 18.87
N SER A 8 4.16 -10.74 17.64
CA SER A 8 5.05 -9.66 17.20
C SER A 8 4.86 -8.38 18.03
N THR A 9 3.62 -8.03 18.36
CA THR A 9 3.30 -6.86 19.22
C THR A 9 3.87 -7.05 20.63
N THR A 10 3.66 -8.22 21.23
CA THR A 10 4.22 -8.58 22.54
C THR A 10 5.75 -8.51 22.55
N SER A 11 6.39 -8.96 21.46
CA SER A 11 7.85 -8.87 21.32
C SER A 11 8.36 -7.43 21.30
N MET A 12 7.66 -6.52 20.63
CA MET A 12 7.98 -5.09 20.64
C MET A 12 7.82 -4.49 22.05
N LEU A 13 6.70 -4.78 22.72
CA LEU A 13 6.43 -4.29 24.08
C LEU A 13 7.48 -4.77 25.09
N ARG A 14 7.90 -6.03 25.02
CA ARG A 14 9.01 -6.54 25.86
C ARG A 14 10.32 -5.78 25.64
N THR A 15 10.57 -5.35 24.40
CA THR A 15 11.76 -4.54 24.08
C THR A 15 11.65 -3.16 24.73
N TRP A 16 10.47 -2.54 24.71
CA TRP A 16 10.21 -1.28 25.41
C TRP A 16 10.36 -1.42 26.93
N GLU A 17 9.75 -2.45 27.52
CA GLU A 17 9.88 -2.76 28.95
C GLU A 17 11.34 -2.94 29.37
N SER A 18 12.15 -3.63 28.57
CA SER A 18 13.57 -3.82 28.85
C SER A 18 14.35 -2.51 28.85
N ARG A 19 14.00 -1.56 27.96
CA ARG A 19 14.64 -0.25 27.90
C ARG A 19 14.22 0.61 29.09
N ILE A 20 12.94 0.60 29.46
CA ILE A 20 12.42 1.33 30.64
C ILE A 20 13.03 0.79 31.94
N LYS A 21 13.26 -0.53 32.04
CA LYS A 21 13.94 -1.12 33.20
C LYS A 21 15.39 -0.67 33.36
N SER A 22 16.04 -0.20 32.28
CA SER A 22 17.41 0.32 32.34
C SER A 22 17.50 1.78 32.82
N GLY A 23 16.36 2.42 33.11
CA GLY A 23 16.25 3.82 33.53
C GLY A 23 15.32 4.60 32.60
N ASP A 24 15.44 5.92 32.61
CA ASP A 24 14.69 6.77 31.68
C ASP A 24 15.10 6.44 30.24
N ALA A 25 14.13 6.05 29.42
CA ALA A 25 14.35 5.62 28.05
C ALA A 25 13.46 6.42 27.08
N ASP A 26 14.10 7.08 26.11
CA ASP A 26 13.42 7.72 25.00
C ASP A 26 12.98 6.67 23.97
N ILE A 27 11.67 6.59 23.73
CA ILE A 27 11.07 5.63 22.78
C ILE A 27 10.51 6.38 21.58
N LYS A 28 10.99 6.02 20.38
CA LYS A 28 10.52 6.58 19.12
C LYS A 28 9.40 5.72 18.53
N VAL A 29 8.17 5.99 18.99
CA VAL A 29 6.97 5.18 18.67
C VAL A 29 6.73 4.99 17.16
N ASP A 30 6.93 6.01 16.31
CA ASP A 30 6.71 5.88 14.86
C ASP A 30 7.66 4.85 14.22
N ASP A 31 8.92 4.84 14.61
CA ASP A 31 9.91 3.93 14.05
C ASP A 31 9.61 2.49 14.49
N ASP A 32 9.25 2.30 15.75
CA ASP A 32 8.93 0.99 16.31
C ASP A 32 7.63 0.42 15.74
N LEU A 33 6.57 1.24 15.59
CA LEU A 33 5.32 0.81 14.94
C LEU A 33 5.54 0.47 13.46
N ARG A 34 6.33 1.27 12.74
CA ARG A 34 6.68 0.98 11.34
C ARG A 34 7.48 -0.32 11.22
N SER A 35 8.40 -0.57 12.17
CA SER A 35 9.15 -1.82 12.24
C SER A 35 8.25 -3.00 12.56
N LEU A 36 7.31 -2.85 13.49
CA LEU A 36 6.32 -3.87 13.84
C LEU A 36 5.47 -4.24 12.63
N SER A 37 4.92 -3.27 11.91
CA SER A 37 4.14 -3.55 10.70
C SER A 37 4.99 -4.18 9.59
N SER A 38 6.24 -3.73 9.42
CA SER A 38 7.18 -4.38 8.50
C SER A 38 7.41 -5.85 8.87
N ASN A 39 7.59 -6.15 10.15
CA ASN A 39 7.77 -7.52 10.65
C ASN A 39 6.53 -8.38 10.41
N ILE A 40 5.36 -7.88 10.80
CA ILE A 40 4.07 -8.56 10.65
C ILE A 40 3.78 -8.87 9.18
N ILE A 41 3.93 -7.89 8.28
CA ILE A 41 3.71 -8.09 6.84
C ILE A 41 4.78 -9.03 6.28
N SER A 42 6.04 -8.93 6.69
CA SER A 42 7.09 -9.83 6.21
C SER A 42 6.81 -11.28 6.57
N ARG A 43 6.38 -11.54 7.80
CA ARG A 43 5.99 -12.88 8.26
C ARG A 43 4.73 -13.38 7.56
N ALA A 44 3.76 -12.50 7.33
CA ALA A 44 2.55 -12.84 6.58
C ALA A 44 2.82 -13.17 5.11
N CYS A 45 3.71 -12.41 4.46
CA CYS A 45 4.02 -12.54 3.03
C CYS A 45 5.03 -13.65 2.73
N PHE A 46 6.04 -13.83 3.58
CA PHE A 46 7.21 -14.67 3.29
C PHE A 46 7.42 -15.81 4.30
N GLY A 47 6.54 -15.97 5.28
CA GLY A 47 6.59 -17.07 6.24
C GLY A 47 7.94 -17.21 6.94
N SER A 48 8.60 -18.34 6.75
CA SER A 48 9.92 -18.66 7.30
C SER A 48 11.06 -17.77 6.77
N HIS A 49 10.87 -17.10 5.63
CA HIS A 49 11.83 -16.21 4.98
C HIS A 49 11.63 -14.72 5.34
N TYR A 50 10.91 -14.43 6.42
CA TYR A 50 10.53 -13.06 6.79
C TYR A 50 11.70 -12.08 6.97
N LEU A 51 12.89 -12.54 7.37
CA LEU A 51 14.07 -11.67 7.52
C LEU A 51 14.48 -11.00 6.19
N GLN A 52 14.31 -11.70 5.07
CA GLN A 52 14.56 -11.15 3.74
C GLN A 52 13.45 -10.18 3.34
N GLY A 53 12.21 -10.48 3.76
CA GLY A 53 11.08 -9.56 3.69
C GLY A 53 11.33 -8.22 4.36
N GLU A 54 11.86 -8.21 5.58
CA GLU A 54 12.16 -6.98 6.31
C GLU A 54 13.18 -6.11 5.58
N GLN A 55 14.19 -6.73 4.95
CA GLN A 55 15.15 -6.02 4.10
C GLN A 55 14.48 -5.40 2.86
N ILE A 56 13.54 -6.12 2.23
CA ILE A 56 12.73 -5.61 1.13
C ILE A 56 11.92 -4.39 1.58
N PHE A 57 11.20 -4.47 2.70
CA PHE A 57 10.37 -3.38 3.21
C PHE A 57 11.19 -2.16 3.62
N SER A 58 12.35 -2.36 4.23
CA SER A 58 13.28 -1.27 4.56
C SER A 58 13.72 -0.50 3.30
N LYS A 59 14.11 -1.22 2.23
CA LYS A 59 14.48 -0.59 0.95
C LYS A 59 13.28 0.07 0.25
N LEU A 60 12.10 -0.53 0.30
CA LEU A 60 10.86 0.08 -0.20
C LEU A 60 10.54 1.39 0.54
N GLY A 61 10.75 1.45 1.86
CA GLY A 61 10.58 2.67 2.64
C GLY A 61 11.54 3.78 2.22
N THR A 62 12.80 3.44 1.95
CA THR A 62 13.78 4.38 1.39
C THR A 62 13.39 4.87 0.00
N LEU A 63 12.96 3.95 -0.88
CA LEU A 63 12.47 4.27 -2.21
C LEU A 63 11.26 5.23 -2.15
N GLN A 64 10.31 4.97 -1.26
CA GLN A 64 9.14 5.83 -1.05
C GLN A 64 9.53 7.25 -0.59
N LYS A 65 10.49 7.38 0.33
CA LYS A 65 11.02 8.68 0.78
C LYS A 65 11.72 9.47 -0.34
N LEU A 66 12.38 8.78 -1.26
CA LEU A 66 13.01 9.43 -2.42
C LEU A 66 11.95 9.87 -3.44
N MET A 67 10.96 9.02 -3.70
CA MET A 67 9.87 9.32 -4.62
C MET A 67 8.98 10.48 -4.13
N SER A 68 8.74 10.60 -2.83
CA SER A 68 7.90 11.68 -2.28
C SER A 68 8.53 13.08 -2.42
N LYS A 69 9.86 13.17 -2.53
CA LYS A 69 10.60 14.42 -2.72
C LYS A 69 10.75 14.85 -4.18
N LYS A 70 10.18 14.08 -5.11
CA LYS A 70 10.29 14.34 -6.54
C LYS A 70 9.15 15.23 -7.01
N ILE A 71 9.47 16.18 -7.90
CA ILE A 71 8.44 16.96 -8.59
C ILE A 71 7.72 16.03 -9.56
N ILE A 72 6.44 15.78 -9.29
CA ILE A 72 5.54 15.00 -10.14
C ILE A 72 5.06 15.91 -11.28
N GLY A 73 5.06 15.40 -12.53
CA GLY A 73 4.45 16.10 -13.68
C GLY A 73 5.41 16.63 -14.75
N ILE A 74 6.73 16.45 -14.60
CA ILE A 74 7.70 16.73 -15.67
C ILE A 74 8.14 15.38 -16.30
N PRO A 75 7.65 15.02 -17.50
CA PRO A 75 7.80 13.67 -18.08
C PRO A 75 9.26 13.19 -18.20
N PHE A 76 10.17 14.10 -18.54
CA PHE A 76 11.58 13.75 -18.79
C PHE A 76 12.44 13.71 -17.54
N LEU A 77 12.04 14.40 -16.47
CA LEU A 77 12.81 14.46 -15.23
C LEU A 77 12.96 13.07 -14.58
N ARG A 78 12.12 12.10 -14.97
CA ARG A 78 12.24 10.70 -14.53
C ARG A 78 13.41 9.96 -15.15
N PHE A 79 13.83 10.33 -16.36
CA PHE A 79 14.87 9.64 -17.13
C PHE A 79 16.24 10.33 -17.05
N ILE A 80 16.31 11.55 -16.50
CA ILE A 80 17.57 12.27 -16.33
C ILE A 80 18.41 11.60 -15.22
N PRO A 81 19.69 11.28 -15.46
CA PRO A 81 20.57 10.64 -14.49
C PRO A 81 21.05 11.64 -13.40
N THR A 82 20.12 12.13 -12.59
CA THR A 82 20.44 12.85 -11.35
C THR A 82 20.83 11.86 -10.26
N ASN A 83 21.62 12.26 -9.27
CA ASN A 83 21.99 11.39 -8.13
C ASN A 83 20.77 10.70 -7.50
N LYS A 84 19.67 11.47 -7.31
CA LYS A 84 18.40 10.95 -6.78
C LYS A 84 17.75 9.90 -7.68
N ASN A 85 17.75 10.11 -9.00
CA ASN A 85 17.16 9.16 -9.94
C ASN A 85 18.01 7.89 -10.07
N VAL A 86 19.34 8.02 -10.03
CA VAL A 86 20.25 6.89 -10.01
C VAL A 86 20.01 6.03 -8.76
N ASP A 87 19.85 6.64 -7.59
CA ASP A 87 19.54 5.92 -6.35
C ASP A 87 18.17 5.23 -6.43
N ILE A 88 17.15 5.89 -7.00
CA ILE A 88 15.83 5.29 -7.26
C ILE A 88 15.96 4.06 -8.14
N TRP A 89 16.64 4.15 -9.29
CA TRP A 89 16.79 3.02 -10.21
C TRP A 89 17.60 1.88 -9.61
N ARG A 90 18.62 2.20 -8.81
CA ARG A 90 19.41 1.20 -8.09
C ARG A 90 18.54 0.45 -7.08
N LEU A 91 17.81 1.18 -6.22
CA LEU A 91 16.92 0.59 -5.24
C LEU A 91 15.83 -0.25 -5.90
N GLU A 92 15.23 0.23 -7.00
CA GLU A 92 14.22 -0.50 -7.75
C GLU A 92 14.77 -1.85 -8.27
N LYS A 93 15.97 -1.84 -8.87
CA LYS A 93 16.65 -3.06 -9.33
C LYS A 93 16.98 -4.02 -8.18
N GLU A 94 17.51 -3.51 -7.07
CA GLU A 94 17.85 -4.31 -5.90
C GLU A 94 16.61 -4.97 -5.28
N ILE A 95 15.54 -4.20 -5.09
CA ILE A 95 14.25 -4.69 -4.56
C ILE A 95 13.70 -5.79 -5.47
N HIS A 96 13.69 -5.57 -6.79
CA HIS A 96 13.21 -6.55 -7.75
C HIS A 96 14.02 -7.86 -7.68
N ALA A 97 15.36 -7.76 -7.63
CA ALA A 97 16.23 -8.93 -7.52
C ALA A 97 16.00 -9.72 -6.21
N MET A 98 15.82 -9.02 -5.09
CA MET A 98 15.53 -9.67 -3.80
C MET A 98 14.16 -10.35 -3.80
N ILE A 99 13.12 -9.71 -4.35
CA ILE A 99 11.80 -10.32 -4.48
C ILE A 99 11.88 -11.60 -5.33
N LEU A 100 12.54 -11.55 -6.49
CA LEU A 100 12.72 -12.74 -7.33
C LEU A 100 13.48 -13.86 -6.62
N LYS A 101 14.48 -13.52 -5.79
CA LYS A 101 15.21 -14.50 -5.00
C LYS A 101 14.29 -15.20 -3.99
N VAL A 102 13.48 -14.43 -3.25
CA VAL A 102 12.54 -14.97 -2.26
C VAL A 102 11.48 -15.83 -2.94
N VAL A 103 10.92 -15.38 -4.07
CA VAL A 103 9.95 -16.17 -4.86
C VAL A 103 10.51 -17.53 -5.25
N LYS A 104 11.74 -17.57 -5.78
CA LYS A 104 12.39 -18.85 -6.16
C LYS A 104 12.57 -19.79 -4.97
N GLN A 105 12.94 -19.25 -3.81
CA GLN A 105 13.12 -20.03 -2.59
C GLN A 105 11.78 -20.58 -2.05
N CYS A 106 10.70 -19.80 -2.12
CA CYS A 106 9.36 -20.25 -1.74
C CYS A 106 8.82 -21.37 -2.64
N THR A 107 9.13 -21.35 -3.94
CA THR A 107 8.70 -22.40 -4.88
C THR A 107 9.40 -23.75 -4.68
N GLU A 108 10.54 -23.79 -3.98
CA GLU A 108 11.37 -25.00 -3.85
C GLU A 108 11.15 -25.76 -2.53
N VAL A 109 10.58 -25.15 -1.47
CA VAL A 109 10.78 -25.66 -0.09
C VAL A 109 9.54 -25.79 0.82
N SER A 110 8.34 -25.24 0.54
CA SER A 110 7.31 -25.15 1.61
C SER A 110 6.20 -26.21 1.62
N GLU A 111 6.00 -26.86 2.79
CA GLU A 111 4.81 -27.68 3.14
C GLU A 111 3.60 -26.82 3.59
N GLU A 112 3.80 -25.54 3.94
CA GLU A 112 2.74 -24.62 4.38
C GLU A 112 2.63 -23.42 3.43
N LYS A 113 1.40 -23.09 2.96
CA LYS A 113 1.19 -22.06 1.93
C LYS A 113 1.22 -20.65 2.53
N ASP A 114 2.26 -19.88 2.21
CA ASP A 114 2.32 -18.45 2.53
C ASP A 114 1.48 -17.59 1.53
N LEU A 115 1.28 -16.31 1.85
CA LEU A 115 0.48 -15.41 0.99
C LEU A 115 1.10 -15.26 -0.41
N LEU A 116 2.43 -15.30 -0.52
CA LEU A 116 3.12 -15.26 -1.80
C LEU A 116 2.78 -16.48 -2.64
N GLN A 117 2.80 -17.68 -2.07
CA GLN A 117 2.42 -18.92 -2.73
C GLN A 117 0.95 -18.91 -3.10
N MET A 118 0.06 -18.38 -2.25
CA MET A 118 -1.35 -18.20 -2.60
C MET A 118 -1.56 -17.24 -3.77
N ILE A 119 -0.79 -16.14 -3.82
CA ILE A 119 -0.84 -15.18 -4.94
C ILE A 119 -0.28 -15.82 -6.22
N LEU A 120 0.81 -16.57 -6.13
CA LEU A 120 1.39 -17.29 -7.27
C LEU A 120 0.39 -18.33 -7.79
N ASP A 121 -0.15 -19.18 -6.92
CA ASP A 121 -1.19 -20.16 -7.25
C ASP A 121 -2.42 -19.48 -7.87
N ALA A 122 -2.88 -18.35 -7.30
CA ALA A 122 -3.99 -17.58 -7.86
C ALA A 122 -3.66 -16.96 -9.22
N SER A 123 -2.40 -16.61 -9.47
CA SER A 123 -1.92 -16.12 -10.78
C SER A 123 -1.97 -17.25 -11.81
N TRP A 124 -1.60 -18.47 -11.43
CA TRP A 124 -1.77 -19.68 -12.25
C TRP A 124 -3.24 -20.02 -12.49
N ILE A 125 -4.11 -19.85 -11.48
CA ILE A 125 -5.57 -20.01 -11.62
C ILE A 125 -6.16 -18.96 -12.55
N LEU A 126 -5.71 -17.70 -12.47
CA LEU A 126 -6.12 -16.65 -13.41
C LEU A 126 -5.62 -16.94 -14.83
N MET A 127 -4.43 -17.52 -14.96
CA MET A 127 -3.88 -17.94 -16.26
C MET A 127 -4.63 -19.15 -16.84
N LEU A 128 -5.10 -20.08 -16.00
CA LEU A 128 -5.96 -21.22 -16.37
C LEU A 128 -7.40 -20.78 -16.65
N LEU A 129 -7.96 -19.84 -15.88
CA LEU A 129 -9.23 -19.17 -16.18
C LEU A 129 -9.12 -18.36 -17.47
N ALA A 130 -7.94 -17.88 -17.82
CA ALA A 130 -7.69 -17.23 -19.09
C ALA A 130 -7.67 -18.22 -20.28
N ALA A 131 -7.93 -19.53 -20.09
CA ALA A 131 -8.24 -20.47 -21.16
C ALA A 131 -9.53 -20.14 -21.95
N TYR A 132 -10.24 -19.05 -21.62
CA TYR A 132 -11.22 -18.40 -22.49
C TYR A 132 -10.52 -17.45 -23.50
N PRO A 133 -10.31 -17.88 -24.77
CA PRO A 133 -9.38 -17.20 -25.69
C PRO A 133 -9.83 -15.80 -26.12
N THR A 134 -11.15 -15.55 -26.07
CA THR A 134 -11.77 -14.29 -26.51
C THR A 134 -11.40 -13.13 -25.59
N TRP A 135 -11.34 -13.34 -24.28
CA TRP A 135 -10.97 -12.29 -23.32
C TRP A 135 -9.47 -12.06 -23.26
N GLN A 136 -8.67 -13.12 -23.38
CA GLN A 136 -7.21 -12.98 -23.49
C GLN A 136 -6.78 -12.16 -24.69
N THR A 137 -7.45 -12.36 -25.83
CA THR A 137 -7.14 -11.62 -27.08
C THR A 137 -7.43 -10.14 -26.91
N ARG A 138 -8.63 -9.80 -26.39
CA ARG A 138 -9.01 -8.40 -26.12
C ARG A 138 -8.09 -7.71 -25.13
N VAL A 139 -7.78 -8.36 -23.99
CA VAL A 139 -6.87 -7.79 -22.99
C VAL A 139 -5.46 -7.64 -23.56
N ARG A 140 -4.98 -8.58 -24.38
CA ARG A 140 -3.67 -8.45 -25.04
C ARG A 140 -3.64 -7.31 -26.04
N GLU A 141 -4.69 -7.13 -26.83
CA GLU A 141 -4.82 -6.01 -27.77
C GLU A 141 -4.79 -4.67 -27.01
N ASP A 142 -5.58 -4.53 -25.94
CA ASP A 142 -5.60 -3.34 -25.09
C ASP A 142 -4.22 -3.09 -24.44
N VAL A 143 -3.59 -4.13 -23.87
CA VAL A 143 -2.26 -4.03 -23.27
C VAL A 143 -1.21 -3.66 -24.32
N GLN A 144 -1.28 -4.21 -25.52
CA GLN A 144 -0.32 -3.94 -26.58
C GLN A 144 -0.49 -2.52 -27.14
N GLU A 145 -1.72 -2.05 -27.31
CA GLU A 145 -2.03 -0.66 -27.70
C GLU A 145 -1.48 0.34 -26.66
N ILE A 146 -1.72 0.06 -25.39
CA ILE A 146 -1.38 0.97 -24.29
C ILE A 146 0.12 0.93 -24.00
N CYS A 147 0.70 -0.27 -23.89
CA CYS A 147 2.06 -0.49 -23.41
C CYS A 147 3.11 -0.44 -24.54
N LYS A 148 2.73 -0.67 -25.80
CA LYS A 148 3.63 -0.68 -26.97
C LYS A 148 4.92 -1.50 -26.76
N GLY A 149 4.82 -2.63 -26.05
CA GLY A 149 5.95 -3.50 -25.73
C GLY A 149 6.80 -3.08 -24.51
N GLY A 150 6.46 -1.98 -23.84
CA GLY A 150 7.04 -1.58 -22.56
C GLY A 150 6.39 -2.26 -21.35
N ASN A 151 7.05 -2.19 -20.19
CA ASN A 151 6.47 -2.69 -18.94
C ASN A 151 5.26 -1.84 -18.52
N PRO A 152 4.17 -2.45 -18.01
CA PRO A 152 3.04 -1.71 -17.46
C PRO A 152 3.49 -0.76 -16.35
N ASP A 153 3.08 0.50 -16.43
CA ASP A 153 3.29 1.47 -15.36
C ASP A 153 1.96 2.06 -14.84
N ALA A 154 2.04 2.79 -13.73
CA ALA A 154 0.86 3.39 -13.10
C ALA A 154 0.19 4.49 -13.94
N GLU A 155 0.82 4.95 -15.02
CA GLU A 155 0.33 5.97 -15.94
C GLU A 155 -0.50 5.34 -17.07
N MET A 156 -0.14 4.13 -17.50
CA MET A 156 -0.77 3.40 -18.59
C MET A 156 -2.27 3.13 -18.41
N LEU A 157 -2.72 2.81 -17.19
CA LEU A 157 -4.16 2.61 -16.89
C LEU A 157 -5.00 3.87 -17.16
N ARG A 158 -4.39 5.06 -17.14
CA ARG A 158 -5.09 6.35 -17.32
C ARG A 158 -5.30 6.69 -18.79
N ARG A 159 -4.71 5.94 -19.71
CA ARG A 159 -4.81 6.14 -21.16
C ARG A 159 -5.99 5.36 -21.78
N MET A 160 -6.73 4.59 -20.99
CA MET A 160 -7.75 3.65 -21.46
C MET A 160 -9.03 4.32 -21.99
N LYS A 161 -9.52 5.40 -21.37
CA LYS A 161 -10.76 6.07 -21.82
C LYS A 161 -10.91 7.50 -21.30
N ASP A 162 -11.73 8.27 -22.00
CA ASP A 162 -12.27 9.54 -21.49
C ASP A 162 -13.22 9.25 -20.31
N ILE A 163 -13.26 10.18 -19.34
CA ILE A 163 -14.08 10.06 -18.13
C ILE A 163 -15.01 11.26 -18.04
N GLN A 164 -16.31 11.01 -18.01
CA GLN A 164 -17.32 12.03 -17.73
C GLN A 164 -17.57 12.13 -16.21
N LEU A 165 -17.19 13.24 -15.59
CA LEU A 165 -17.44 13.55 -14.18
C LEU A 165 -18.50 14.64 -14.07
N LYS A 166 -19.77 14.25 -13.90
CA LYS A 166 -20.92 15.17 -13.95
C LYS A 166 -20.89 16.01 -15.24
N HIS A 167 -20.55 17.30 -15.14
CA HIS A 167 -20.46 18.24 -16.27
C HIS A 167 -19.03 18.40 -16.82
N ILE A 168 -18.04 17.70 -16.26
CA ILE A 168 -16.63 17.82 -16.63
C ILE A 168 -16.22 16.59 -17.45
N LEU A 169 -15.80 16.81 -18.69
CA LEU A 169 -15.14 15.79 -19.50
C LEU A 169 -13.64 15.80 -19.16
N VAL A 170 -13.12 14.65 -18.72
CA VAL A 170 -11.69 14.42 -18.49
C VAL A 170 -11.16 13.55 -19.63
N PRO A 171 -10.37 14.09 -20.57
CA PRO A 171 -9.81 13.32 -21.67
C PRO A 171 -8.88 12.20 -21.20
N LYS A 172 -8.76 11.15 -22.02
CA LYS A 172 -7.82 10.04 -21.81
C LYS A 172 -6.38 10.55 -21.66
N GLY A 173 -5.63 9.91 -20.76
CA GLY A 173 -4.25 10.27 -20.46
C GLY A 173 -4.09 11.46 -19.52
N LYS A 174 -5.17 12.05 -18.99
CA LYS A 174 -5.09 13.10 -17.98
C LYS A 174 -4.95 12.53 -16.56
N HIS A 175 -4.15 13.21 -15.74
CA HIS A 175 -3.91 12.81 -14.36
C HIS A 175 -4.94 13.43 -13.41
N ILE A 176 -5.75 12.61 -12.73
CA ILE A 176 -6.61 13.04 -11.62
C ILE A 176 -5.83 12.85 -10.31
N GLN A 177 -5.66 13.91 -9.52
CA GLN A 177 -5.18 13.85 -8.14
C GLN A 177 -6.35 14.12 -7.20
N ILE A 178 -6.55 13.23 -6.23
CA ILE A 178 -7.46 13.47 -5.11
C ILE A 178 -6.60 13.90 -3.93
N PRO A 179 -6.70 15.16 -3.47
CA PRO A 179 -5.91 15.64 -2.34
C PRO A 179 -6.53 15.14 -1.03
N ILE A 180 -6.37 13.85 -0.72
CA ILE A 180 -7.01 13.16 0.40
C ILE A 180 -6.77 13.89 1.73
N SER A 181 -5.53 14.31 2.02
CA SER A 181 -5.19 15.00 3.27
C SER A 181 -5.93 16.33 3.44
N ILE A 182 -6.08 17.09 2.36
CA ILE A 182 -6.81 18.36 2.37
C ILE A 182 -8.30 18.07 2.54
N LEU A 183 -8.83 17.10 1.79
CA LEU A 183 -10.22 16.68 1.86
C LEU A 183 -10.62 16.20 3.26
N HIS A 184 -9.72 15.49 3.96
CA HIS A 184 -9.95 15.00 5.32
C HIS A 184 -9.81 16.07 6.41
N GLN A 185 -9.38 17.28 6.06
CA GLN A 185 -9.24 18.42 6.98
C GLN A 185 -10.16 19.59 6.58
N ASP A 186 -10.98 19.39 5.56
CA ASP A 186 -11.91 20.40 5.05
C ASP A 186 -13.00 20.69 6.09
N THR A 187 -13.09 21.96 6.51
CA THR A 187 -14.03 22.42 7.52
C THR A 187 -15.47 22.45 7.02
N ASP A 188 -15.70 22.60 5.72
CA ASP A 188 -17.04 22.54 5.14
C ASP A 188 -17.58 21.11 5.17
N LEU A 189 -16.70 20.12 5.03
CA LEU A 189 -17.05 18.70 5.07
C LEU A 189 -17.08 18.12 6.49
N ARG A 190 -16.14 18.49 7.35
CA ARG A 190 -15.97 17.91 8.70
C ARG A 190 -16.44 18.78 9.85
N GLY A 191 -16.77 20.04 9.59
CA GLY A 191 -17.16 21.01 10.61
C GLY A 191 -16.01 21.93 11.05
N PRO A 192 -16.31 22.95 11.87
CA PRO A 192 -15.33 23.96 12.30
C PRO A 192 -14.21 23.37 13.17
N ASP A 193 -14.40 22.19 13.73
CA ASP A 193 -13.44 21.48 14.56
C ASP A 193 -12.61 20.45 13.76
N ALA A 194 -12.58 20.53 12.43
CA ALA A 194 -11.88 19.57 11.55
C ALA A 194 -10.39 19.38 11.89
N HIS A 195 -9.76 20.41 12.45
CA HIS A 195 -8.35 20.39 12.85
C HIS A 195 -8.13 19.90 14.30
N GLN A 196 -9.20 19.58 15.02
CA GLN A 196 -9.14 19.09 16.39
C GLN A 196 -9.29 17.56 16.44
N PHE A 197 -8.43 16.91 17.24
CA PHE A 197 -8.53 15.50 17.52
C PHE A 197 -9.72 15.22 18.44
N SER A 198 -10.86 14.89 17.85
CA SER A 198 -12.08 14.53 18.58
C SER A 198 -12.58 13.15 18.13
N PRO A 199 -12.20 12.06 18.83
CA PRO A 199 -12.62 10.70 18.47
C PRO A 199 -14.13 10.47 18.55
N GLY A 200 -14.82 11.19 19.45
CA GLY A 200 -16.27 11.07 19.65
C GLY A 200 -17.11 11.40 18.42
N ARG A 201 -16.55 12.04 17.39
CA ARG A 201 -17.22 12.26 16.10
C ARG A 201 -17.54 10.98 15.34
N PHE A 202 -16.91 9.86 15.72
CA PHE A 202 -17.15 8.53 15.16
C PHE A 202 -17.98 7.64 16.09
N ASP A 203 -18.53 8.20 17.19
CA ASP A 203 -19.36 7.46 18.13
C ASP A 203 -20.69 7.05 17.49
N GLY A 204 -21.01 5.75 17.59
CA GLY A 204 -21.97 5.01 16.74
C GLY A 204 -23.45 5.25 17.03
N ARG A 205 -23.85 6.42 17.53
CA ARG A 205 -25.27 6.76 17.72
C ARG A 205 -26.05 6.98 16.42
N PHE A 206 -25.37 6.91 15.27
CA PHE A 206 -25.99 6.91 13.95
C PHE A 206 -25.48 5.68 13.16
N GLU A 207 -26.40 4.95 12.53
CA GLU A 207 -26.07 3.83 11.63
C GLU A 207 -25.01 4.28 10.62
N ASN A 208 -23.82 3.68 10.66
CA ASN A 208 -22.57 4.12 10.02
C ASN A 208 -21.86 5.29 10.71
N SER A 209 -20.91 4.97 11.60
CA SER A 209 -20.03 5.89 12.34
C SER A 209 -19.32 6.98 11.52
N VAL A 210 -19.23 6.82 10.19
CA VAL A 210 -18.65 7.80 9.27
C VAL A 210 -19.61 8.95 8.93
N LEU A 211 -20.94 8.71 8.96
CA LEU A 211 -21.96 9.75 8.69
C LEU A 211 -21.93 10.87 9.74
N GLY A 212 -21.61 10.54 11.00
CA GLY A 212 -21.42 11.54 12.06
C GLY A 212 -20.13 12.36 11.93
N ALA A 213 -19.14 11.84 11.21
CA ALA A 213 -17.80 12.43 11.13
C ALA A 213 -17.55 13.30 9.88
N CYS A 214 -18.43 13.21 8.86
CA CYS A 214 -18.31 13.94 7.61
C CYS A 214 -19.69 14.10 6.94
N LYS A 215 -20.03 15.32 6.51
CA LYS A 215 -21.30 15.62 5.80
C LYS A 215 -21.47 14.80 4.53
N LEU A 216 -20.35 14.47 3.87
CA LEU A 216 -20.30 13.58 2.71
C LEU A 216 -19.46 12.35 3.08
N PRO A 217 -20.08 11.20 3.41
CA PRO A 217 -19.35 9.99 3.78
C PRO A 217 -18.33 9.57 2.72
N GLN A 218 -18.69 9.71 1.44
CA GLN A 218 -17.80 9.47 0.29
C GLN A 218 -16.53 10.34 0.25
N ALA A 219 -16.44 11.42 1.03
CA ALA A 219 -15.21 12.21 1.16
C ALA A 219 -14.25 11.67 2.23
N PHE A 220 -14.73 10.81 3.14
CA PHE A 220 -13.89 10.12 4.10
C PHE A 220 -13.32 8.83 3.51
N ILE A 221 -12.18 8.94 2.85
CA ILE A 221 -11.50 7.88 2.09
C ILE A 221 -10.08 7.54 2.61
N PRO A 222 -9.92 7.10 3.88
CA PRO A 222 -8.62 6.80 4.47
C PRO A 222 -7.82 5.71 3.73
N PHE A 223 -8.53 4.81 3.03
CA PHE A 223 -7.94 3.73 2.23
C PHE A 223 -8.19 3.90 0.73
N GLY A 224 -8.63 5.09 0.29
CA GLY A 224 -9.11 5.31 -1.07
C GLY A 224 -10.54 4.81 -1.30
N THR A 225 -10.94 4.66 -2.56
CA THR A 225 -12.30 4.25 -2.96
C THR A 225 -12.31 3.57 -4.34
N GLY A 226 -13.39 2.85 -4.63
CA GLY A 226 -13.62 2.20 -5.93
C GLY A 226 -12.66 1.05 -6.23
N THR A 227 -12.35 0.84 -7.52
CA THR A 227 -11.51 -0.27 -8.00
C THR A 227 -10.04 -0.19 -7.60
N ARG A 228 -9.63 0.91 -6.95
CA ARG A 228 -8.26 1.17 -6.48
C ARG A 228 -8.21 1.39 -4.98
N ILE A 229 -9.23 0.93 -4.25
CA ILE A 229 -9.21 0.88 -2.78
C ILE A 229 -8.03 0.04 -2.30
N CYS A 230 -7.44 0.43 -1.17
CA CYS A 230 -6.27 -0.25 -0.61
C CYS A 230 -6.61 -1.71 -0.33
N VAL A 231 -5.89 -2.62 -0.99
CA VAL A 231 -6.01 -4.07 -0.78
C VAL A 231 -5.70 -4.48 0.67
N GLY A 232 -4.86 -3.69 1.36
CA GLY A 232 -4.47 -3.92 2.75
C GLY A 232 -5.42 -3.35 3.80
N GLN A 233 -6.57 -2.77 3.43
CA GLN A 233 -7.47 -2.10 4.38
C GLN A 233 -7.87 -2.99 5.56
N HIS A 234 -8.37 -4.20 5.29
CA HIS A 234 -8.81 -5.10 6.35
C HIS A 234 -7.66 -5.58 7.21
N PHE A 235 -6.50 -5.86 6.60
CA PHE A 235 -5.29 -6.26 7.31
C PHE A 235 -4.84 -5.17 8.29
N ALA A 236 -4.73 -3.92 7.81
CA ALA A 236 -4.34 -2.77 8.62
C ALA A 236 -5.31 -2.50 9.78
N MET A 237 -6.63 -2.65 9.54
CA MET A 237 -7.62 -2.47 10.60
C MET A 237 -7.57 -3.56 11.67
N ILE A 238 -7.28 -4.81 11.29
CA ILE A 238 -7.10 -5.90 12.25
C ILE A 238 -5.82 -5.70 13.05
N GLU A 239 -4.71 -5.41 12.37
CA GLU A 239 -3.41 -5.14 13.00
C GLU A 239 -3.53 -4.00 14.01
N LEU A 240 -4.14 -2.87 13.64
CA LEU A 240 -4.35 -1.74 14.55
C LEU A 240 -5.17 -2.12 15.78
N LYS A 241 -6.22 -2.93 15.61
CA LYS A 241 -7.01 -3.41 16.76
C LYS A 241 -6.18 -4.29 17.68
N VAL A 242 -5.37 -5.20 17.13
CA VAL A 242 -4.48 -6.06 17.91
C VAL A 242 -3.44 -5.24 18.67
N ILE A 243 -2.89 -4.20 18.06
CA ILE A 243 -1.88 -3.33 18.70
C ILE A 243 -2.46 -2.54 19.88
N ILE A 244 -3.73 -2.14 19.80
CA ILE A 244 -4.40 -1.29 20.81
C ILE A 244 -5.11 -2.14 21.90
N SER A 245 -5.37 -3.42 21.65
CA SER A 245 -6.06 -4.32 22.58
C SER A 245 -5.11 -4.84 23.66
#